data_AF-A0AAD9BJY5-F1
#
_entry.id   AF-A0AAD9BJY5-F1
#
_cell.length_a   1.000
_cell.length_b   1.000
_cell.length_c   1.000
_cell.angle_alpha   90.00
_cell.angle_beta   90.00
_cell.angle_gamma   90.00
#
_symmetry.space_group_name_H-M   'P 1'
#
loop_
_entity.id
_entity.type
_entity.pdbx_description
1 polymer ?
#
loop_
_entity_poly.entity_id
_entity_poly.type
_entity_poly.pdbx_seq_one_letter_code
_entity_poly.pdbx_strand_id
1 'polypeptide(L)'
;MVIARLAPRTRAALICLKIPSLCFAEYEDASLSSWVNKERFQGYLQIDGFTLYELGETGKLVAIAIIDEKDPTEDSGRLKTLIQRVAKEYREHFNRDFQFGHMDGNDYINSLIMGEVTVPSVIILNTSNEQYFLPGEPIETMEQLVQFINGVLNGSAQANGGDGFIQRIKRVAFDARSTIMSVFRSSPMLGCFLFGLPLGVISLMCYGICTAESDDGSDDMDALKREGLSDEEEEDEEEEEDEERQRTAELEGPEDEENEEDDAGEKDPEEKKTD
;
A
#
# COMPACT_ATOMS: atom_id res chain seq x y z
N MET A 1 39.02 -0.39 -24.13
CA MET A 1 39.85 0.53 -24.92
C MET A 1 39.12 1.87 -24.97
N VAL A 2 39.57 2.83 -24.18
CA VAL A 2 39.07 4.22 -24.17
C VAL A 2 39.65 4.90 -25.40
N ILE A 3 38.81 5.51 -26.23
CA ILE A 3 39.29 6.29 -27.38
C ILE A 3 39.09 7.76 -27.00
N ALA A 4 40.17 8.42 -26.58
CA ALA A 4 40.19 9.87 -26.45
C ALA A 4 40.45 10.47 -27.84
N ARG A 5 39.50 11.27 -28.35
CA ARG A 5 39.70 12.06 -29.58
C ARG A 5 39.69 13.54 -29.19
N LEU A 6 40.77 14.23 -29.54
CA LEU A 6 40.83 15.69 -29.47
C LEU A 6 40.07 16.26 -30.67
N ALA A 7 39.09 17.13 -30.42
CA ALA A 7 38.38 17.81 -31.50
C ALA A 7 39.32 18.80 -32.20
N PRO A 8 39.37 18.83 -33.55
CA PRO A 8 40.38 19.60 -34.30
C PRO A 8 40.22 21.13 -34.25
N ARG A 9 39.18 21.66 -33.58
CA ARG A 9 38.90 23.11 -33.53
C ARG A 9 38.76 23.72 -32.14
N THR A 10 38.68 22.90 -31.09
CA THR A 10 38.54 23.36 -29.71
C THR A 10 39.37 22.43 -28.83
N ARG A 11 40.12 23.00 -27.88
CA ARG A 11 40.82 22.24 -26.84
C ARG A 11 39.80 21.64 -25.85
N ALA A 12 38.92 20.77 -26.35
CA ALA A 12 37.92 20.05 -25.56
C ALA A 12 38.20 18.55 -25.68
N ALA A 13 38.24 17.87 -24.55
CA ALA A 13 38.41 16.43 -24.50
C ALA A 13 37.05 15.73 -24.68
N LEU A 14 36.93 14.89 -25.72
CA LEU A 14 35.80 13.99 -25.89
C LEU A 14 36.24 12.57 -25.48
N ILE A 15 35.62 12.01 -24.44
CA ILE A 15 35.90 10.65 -23.97
C ILE A 15 34.69 9.79 -24.34
N CYS A 16 34.84 8.91 -25.33
CA CYS A 16 33.80 7.94 -25.67
C CYS A 16 34.17 6.55 -25.17
N LEU A 17 33.25 5.91 -24.45
CA LEU A 17 33.36 4.50 -24.09
C LEU A 17 32.98 3.61 -25.29
N LYS A 18 33.20 2.29 -25.19
CA LYS A 18 33.03 1.31 -26.29
C LYS A 18 31.59 1.26 -26.86
N ILE A 19 30.64 1.92 -26.21
CA ILE A 19 29.25 2.07 -26.64
C ILE A 19 29.13 3.45 -27.33
N PRO A 20 28.71 3.51 -28.61
CA PRO A 20 28.69 4.76 -29.39
C PRO A 20 27.78 5.86 -28.80
N SER A 21 26.85 5.50 -27.90
CA SER A 21 25.94 6.43 -27.22
C SER A 21 26.49 7.00 -25.91
N LEU A 22 27.75 6.72 -25.53
CA LEU A 22 28.30 7.11 -24.24
C LEU A 22 29.57 7.93 -24.44
N CYS A 23 29.36 9.21 -24.78
CA CYS A 23 30.41 10.19 -24.98
C CYS A 23 30.30 11.30 -23.92
N PHE A 24 31.41 11.54 -23.23
CA PHE A 24 31.60 12.68 -22.35
C PHE A 24 31.96 13.90 -23.18
N ALA A 25 31.28 15.01 -22.92
CA ALA A 25 31.59 16.32 -23.47
C ALA A 25 31.87 17.31 -22.34
N GLU A 26 33.11 17.79 -22.26
CA GLU A 26 33.61 18.69 -21.21
C GLU A 26 32.78 19.98 -21.04
N TYR A 27 32.09 20.41 -22.10
CA TYR A 27 31.24 21.62 -22.09
C TYR A 27 29.83 21.38 -21.50
N GLU A 28 29.32 20.14 -21.52
CA GLU A 28 27.97 19.81 -21.06
C GLU A 28 27.95 19.12 -19.69
N ASP A 29 29.01 18.36 -19.38
CA ASP A 29 29.02 17.43 -18.25
C ASP A 29 29.68 17.96 -16.96
N ALA A 30 30.21 19.20 -17.00
CA ALA A 30 30.91 19.92 -15.93
C ALA A 30 32.19 19.25 -15.37
N SER A 31 32.15 17.98 -14.98
CA SER A 31 33.30 17.19 -14.53
C SER A 31 33.18 15.70 -14.89
N LEU A 32 34.31 15.05 -15.19
CA LEU A 32 34.36 13.63 -15.53
C LEU A 32 33.79 12.74 -14.42
N SER A 33 34.02 13.09 -13.15
CA SER A 33 33.48 12.36 -12.01
C SER A 33 31.96 12.47 -11.92
N SER A 34 31.39 13.65 -12.21
CA SER A 34 29.92 13.82 -12.25
C SER A 34 29.29 13.00 -13.38
N TRP A 35 29.93 12.97 -14.56
CA TRP A 35 29.45 12.16 -15.68
C TRP A 35 29.54 10.66 -15.40
N VAL A 36 30.67 10.18 -14.86
CA VAL A 36 30.81 8.77 -14.49
C VAL A 36 29.74 8.37 -13.48
N ASN A 37 29.48 9.20 -12.47
CA ASN A 37 28.43 8.93 -11.49
C ASN A 37 27.02 8.91 -12.09
N LYS A 38 26.76 9.71 -13.13
CA LYS A 38 25.47 9.72 -13.83
C LYS A 38 25.27 8.52 -14.75
N GLU A 39 26.33 7.99 -15.35
CA GLU A 39 26.25 6.87 -16.31
C GLU A 39 26.67 5.52 -15.71
N ARG A 40 26.95 5.43 -14.40
CA ARG A 40 27.41 4.19 -13.75
C ARG A 40 26.36 3.07 -13.76
N PHE A 41 25.09 3.42 -13.87
CA PHE A 41 23.98 2.47 -13.83
C PHE A 41 23.59 1.99 -15.22
N GLN A 42 23.16 0.73 -15.31
CA GLN A 42 22.57 0.20 -16.54
C GLN A 42 21.30 0.99 -16.87
N GLY A 43 20.92 1.10 -18.15
CA GLY A 43 19.72 1.84 -18.55
C GLY A 43 18.43 1.32 -17.91
N TYR A 44 18.41 0.05 -17.51
CA TYR A 44 17.33 -0.61 -16.79
C TYR A 44 17.93 -1.57 -15.77
N LEU A 45 17.43 -1.58 -14.52
CA LEU A 45 17.94 -2.45 -13.45
C LEU A 45 16.85 -2.80 -12.42
N GLN A 46 17.10 -3.82 -11.60
CA GLN A 46 16.27 -4.12 -10.44
C GLN A 46 16.63 -3.20 -9.28
N ILE A 47 15.67 -2.43 -8.80
CA ILE A 47 15.82 -1.44 -7.75
C ILE A 47 15.33 -2.06 -6.45
N ASP A 48 16.23 -2.17 -5.48
CA ASP A 48 15.89 -2.39 -4.07
C ASP A 48 16.06 -1.08 -3.28
N GLY A 49 15.77 -1.12 -1.96
CA GLY A 49 15.88 0.08 -1.13
C GLY A 49 17.29 0.66 -1.05
N PHE A 50 18.32 -0.19 -1.14
CA PHE A 50 19.71 0.26 -1.15
C PHE A 50 20.07 0.95 -2.48
N THR A 51 19.71 0.33 -3.60
CA THR A 51 19.92 0.87 -4.94
C THR A 51 19.16 2.17 -5.14
N LEU A 52 17.94 2.29 -4.59
CA LEU A 52 17.19 3.54 -4.66
C LEU A 52 17.90 4.69 -3.94
N TYR A 53 18.47 4.42 -2.76
CA TYR A 53 19.27 5.41 -2.03
C TYR A 53 20.49 5.86 -2.85
N GLU A 54 21.21 4.90 -3.41
CA GLU A 54 22.35 5.17 -4.30
C GLU A 54 21.98 5.94 -5.57
N LEU A 55 20.79 5.69 -6.12
CA LEU A 55 20.25 6.43 -7.26
C LEU A 55 19.93 7.87 -6.91
N GLY A 56 19.60 8.16 -5.64
CA GLY A 56 19.40 9.50 -5.14
C GLY A 56 20.62 10.41 -5.35
N GLU A 57 21.83 9.87 -5.23
CA GLU A 57 23.07 10.63 -5.43
C GLU A 57 23.30 11.05 -6.89
N THR A 58 22.61 10.42 -7.85
CA THR A 58 22.74 10.77 -9.27
C THR A 58 22.02 12.06 -9.65
N GLY A 59 21.05 12.49 -8.83
CA GLY A 59 20.16 13.62 -9.11
C GLY A 59 19.15 13.37 -10.22
N LYS A 60 19.03 12.13 -10.72
CA LYS A 60 18.02 11.74 -11.71
C LYS A 60 16.70 11.38 -11.03
N LEU A 61 15.60 11.55 -11.76
CA LEU A 61 14.31 10.97 -11.39
C LEU A 61 14.38 9.45 -11.57
N VAL A 62 13.71 8.70 -10.69
CA VAL A 62 13.72 7.23 -10.74
C VAL A 62 12.34 6.73 -11.11
N ALA A 63 12.19 6.16 -12.30
CA ALA A 63 10.97 5.53 -12.79
C ALA A 63 10.99 4.03 -12.48
N ILE A 64 10.02 3.59 -11.67
CA ILE A 64 9.99 2.24 -11.08
C ILE A 64 8.67 1.56 -11.47
N ALA A 65 8.76 0.37 -12.05
CA ALA A 65 7.64 -0.56 -12.11
C ALA A 65 7.62 -1.41 -10.83
N ILE A 66 6.57 -1.27 -10.03
CA ILE A 66 6.32 -2.07 -8.84
C ILE A 66 5.59 -3.33 -9.30
N ILE A 67 6.19 -4.50 -9.09
CA ILE A 67 5.67 -5.80 -9.50
C ILE A 67 5.87 -6.81 -8.38
N ASP A 68 5.10 -7.89 -8.41
CA ASP A 68 5.37 -9.07 -7.56
C ASP A 68 6.16 -10.09 -8.40
N GLU A 69 7.39 -10.39 -8.01
CA GLU A 69 8.19 -11.44 -8.67
C GLU A 69 7.86 -12.85 -8.16
N LYS A 70 7.23 -12.97 -6.98
CA LYS A 70 6.82 -14.26 -6.39
C LYS A 70 5.51 -14.75 -6.99
N ASP A 71 4.59 -13.84 -7.30
CA ASP A 71 3.33 -14.11 -7.99
C ASP A 71 3.18 -13.24 -9.26
N PRO A 72 3.88 -13.61 -10.35
CA PRO A 72 3.88 -12.80 -11.57
C PRO A 72 2.54 -12.90 -12.29
N THR A 73 1.79 -11.80 -12.32
CA THR A 73 0.58 -11.63 -13.13
C THR A 73 0.93 -11.28 -14.59
N GLU A 74 -0.01 -11.49 -15.52
CA GLU A 74 0.16 -11.06 -16.92
C GLU A 74 0.42 -9.55 -17.01
N ASP A 75 -0.31 -8.76 -16.21
CA ASP A 75 -0.13 -7.31 -16.13
C ASP A 75 1.23 -6.91 -15.56
N SER A 76 1.77 -7.62 -14.57
CA SER A 76 3.09 -7.30 -14.01
C SER A 76 4.19 -7.54 -15.04
N GLY A 77 4.11 -8.65 -15.78
CA GLY A 77 5.02 -8.97 -16.89
C GLY A 77 4.91 -7.97 -18.04
N ARG A 78 3.68 -7.59 -18.42
CA ARG A 78 3.40 -6.56 -19.43
C ARG A 78 4.02 -5.23 -19.04
N LEU A 79 3.80 -4.77 -17.80
CA LEU A 79 4.29 -3.50 -17.30
C LEU A 79 5.82 -3.47 -17.20
N LYS A 80 6.43 -4.53 -16.68
CA LYS A 80 7.90 -4.70 -16.65
C LYS A 80 8.50 -4.59 -18.04
N THR A 81 7.90 -5.29 -19.01
CA THR A 81 8.35 -5.26 -20.42
C THR A 81 8.16 -3.87 -21.04
N LEU A 82 7.11 -3.15 -20.66
CA LEU A 82 6.82 -1.80 -21.14
C LEU A 82 7.88 -0.80 -20.69
N ILE A 83 8.17 -0.75 -19.38
CA ILE A 83 9.17 0.17 -18.83
C ILE A 83 10.58 -0.17 -19.33
N GLN A 84 10.90 -1.45 -19.50
CA GLN A 84 12.17 -1.90 -20.04
C GLN A 84 12.34 -1.50 -21.51
N ARG A 85 11.26 -1.56 -22.30
CA ARG A 85 11.26 -1.07 -23.69
C ARG A 85 11.49 0.44 -23.75
N VAL A 86 10.78 1.22 -22.94
CA VAL A 86 10.99 2.68 -22.88
C VAL A 86 12.42 3.02 -22.48
N ALA A 87 12.96 2.35 -21.46
CA ALA A 87 14.35 2.53 -21.02
C ALA A 87 15.40 2.27 -22.12
N LYS A 88 15.09 1.36 -23.05
CA LYS A 88 15.97 0.98 -24.15
C LYS A 88 15.79 1.85 -25.39
N GLU A 89 14.55 2.02 -25.85
CA GLU A 89 14.19 2.69 -27.10
C GLU A 89 14.27 4.22 -26.96
N TYR A 90 13.92 4.77 -25.79
CA TYR A 90 13.97 6.20 -25.52
C TYR A 90 15.20 6.59 -24.69
N ARG A 91 16.26 5.76 -24.69
CA ARG A 91 17.49 6.01 -23.93
C ARG A 91 18.07 7.39 -24.21
N GLU A 92 18.18 7.79 -25.48
CA GLU A 92 18.77 9.09 -25.84
C GLU A 92 17.92 10.29 -25.40
N HIS A 93 16.62 10.08 -25.17
CA HIS A 93 15.71 11.14 -24.75
C HIS A 93 15.67 11.29 -23.23
N PHE A 94 15.78 10.18 -22.49
CA PHE A 94 15.54 10.18 -21.05
C PHE A 94 16.77 9.85 -20.19
N ASN A 95 17.90 9.41 -20.75
CA ASN A 95 19.06 8.99 -19.93
C ASN A 95 19.61 10.10 -19.04
N ARG A 96 19.48 11.38 -19.43
CA ARG A 96 20.02 12.50 -18.65
C ARG A 96 19.18 12.76 -17.39
N ASP A 97 17.87 12.57 -17.49
CA ASP A 97 16.91 12.98 -16.46
C ASP A 97 16.33 11.80 -15.67
N PHE A 98 16.34 10.59 -16.24
CA PHE A 98 15.74 9.40 -15.65
C PHE A 98 16.69 8.22 -15.49
N GLN A 99 16.49 7.50 -14.40
CA GLN A 99 16.86 6.10 -14.24
C GLN A 99 15.60 5.24 -14.29
N PHE A 100 15.65 4.13 -15.03
CA PHE A 100 14.55 3.16 -15.08
C PHE A 100 14.87 1.88 -14.33
N GLY A 101 13.85 1.26 -13.75
CA GLY A 101 13.95 -0.06 -13.17
C GLY A 101 12.62 -0.65 -12.73
N HIS A 102 12.70 -1.82 -12.11
CA HIS A 102 11.57 -2.45 -11.41
C HIS A 102 11.94 -2.79 -9.98
N MET A 103 10.95 -2.92 -9.12
CA MET A 103 11.11 -3.32 -7.73
C MET A 103 10.13 -4.45 -7.41
N ASP A 104 10.58 -5.40 -6.60
CA ASP A 104 9.80 -6.53 -6.12
C ASP A 104 9.01 -6.14 -4.85
N GLY A 105 7.69 -6.22 -4.92
CA GLY A 105 6.77 -5.82 -3.85
C GLY A 105 6.67 -4.31 -3.65
N ASN A 106 5.69 -3.87 -2.85
CA ASN A 106 5.42 -2.46 -2.56
C ASN A 106 5.82 -2.02 -1.15
N ASP A 107 6.24 -2.92 -0.26
CA ASP A 107 6.52 -2.65 1.16
C ASP A 107 7.47 -1.46 1.38
N TYR A 108 8.58 -1.45 0.63
CA TYR A 108 9.59 -0.40 0.74
C TYR A 108 9.07 0.95 0.24
N ILE A 109 8.38 0.96 -0.92
CA ILE A 109 7.81 2.20 -1.46
C ILE A 109 6.69 2.75 -0.59
N ASN A 110 5.81 1.89 -0.07
CA ASN A 110 4.73 2.29 0.80
C ASN A 110 5.26 3.02 2.04
N SER A 111 6.36 2.52 2.59
CA SER A 111 7.08 3.15 3.71
C SER A 111 7.71 4.49 3.31
N LEU A 112 8.26 4.59 2.10
CA LEU A 112 8.87 5.82 1.59
C LEU A 112 7.86 6.94 1.34
N ILE A 113 6.72 6.62 0.72
CA ILE A 113 5.70 7.62 0.35
C ILE A 113 4.61 7.82 1.42
N MET A 114 4.64 7.04 2.50
CA MET A 114 3.61 7.02 3.56
C MET A 114 2.20 6.86 2.97
N GLY A 115 2.05 5.83 2.15
CA GLY A 115 0.85 5.53 1.40
C GLY A 115 0.85 4.09 0.90
N GLU A 116 -0.23 3.71 0.24
CA GLU A 116 -0.38 2.38 -0.35
C GLU A 116 -0.35 2.51 -1.87
N VAL A 117 0.55 1.77 -2.51
CA VAL A 117 0.60 1.62 -3.97
C VAL A 117 0.13 0.22 -4.33
N THR A 118 -0.75 0.12 -5.33
CA THR A 118 -1.20 -1.17 -5.86
C THR A 118 -0.06 -1.90 -6.57
N VAL A 119 -0.15 -3.23 -6.65
CA VAL A 119 0.79 -4.06 -7.41
C VAL A 119 -0.01 -4.81 -8.49
N PRO A 120 0.33 -4.70 -9.79
CA PRO A 120 1.41 -3.89 -10.36
C PRO A 120 1.08 -2.40 -10.51
N SER A 121 2.09 -1.53 -10.45
CA SER A 121 1.93 -0.08 -10.68
C SER A 121 3.23 0.60 -11.14
N VAL A 122 3.14 1.82 -11.66
CA VAL A 122 4.30 2.66 -12.00
C VAL A 122 4.35 3.83 -11.04
N ILE A 123 5.55 4.12 -10.54
CA ILE A 123 5.83 5.31 -9.75
C ILE A 123 7.09 5.99 -10.27
N ILE A 124 7.07 7.32 -10.32
CA ILE A 124 8.27 8.12 -10.56
C ILE A 124 8.62 8.84 -9.27
N LEU A 125 9.89 8.74 -8.84
CA LEU A 125 10.38 9.36 -7.63
C LEU A 125 11.37 10.48 -7.96
N ASN A 126 11.18 11.60 -7.28
CA ASN A 126 12.19 12.62 -7.12
C ASN A 126 12.79 12.51 -5.72
N THR A 127 13.95 11.87 -5.66
CA THR A 127 14.72 11.64 -4.42
C THR A 127 15.24 12.93 -3.81
N SER A 128 15.39 14.01 -4.60
CA SER A 128 15.98 15.26 -4.11
C SER A 128 15.00 16.10 -3.30
N ASN A 129 13.70 15.99 -3.55
CA ASN A 129 12.66 16.79 -2.88
C ASN A 129 11.54 15.93 -2.27
N GLU A 130 11.77 14.62 -2.13
CA GLU A 130 10.82 13.65 -1.57
C GLU A 130 9.43 13.69 -2.26
N GLN A 131 9.39 14.07 -3.53
CA GLN A 131 8.17 14.02 -4.34
C GLN A 131 8.07 12.71 -5.10
N TYR A 132 6.84 12.27 -5.32
CA TYR A 132 6.53 11.13 -6.16
C TYR A 132 5.37 11.45 -7.09
N PHE A 133 5.30 10.74 -8.20
CA PHE A 133 4.28 10.89 -9.22
C PHE A 133 3.68 9.54 -9.51
N LEU A 134 2.35 9.48 -9.53
CA LEU A 134 1.58 8.32 -9.93
C LEU A 134 0.82 8.65 -11.22
N PRO A 135 0.66 7.68 -12.14
CA PRO A 135 -0.16 7.90 -13.31
C PRO A 135 -1.64 8.03 -12.90
N GLY A 136 -2.35 8.98 -13.51
CA GLY A 136 -3.78 9.20 -13.24
C GLY A 136 -4.67 8.08 -13.78
N GLU A 137 -4.21 7.39 -14.82
CA GLU A 137 -4.87 6.24 -15.44
C GLU A 137 -3.90 5.05 -15.53
N PRO A 138 -4.40 3.80 -15.54
CA PRO A 138 -3.57 2.63 -15.76
C PRO A 138 -2.76 2.73 -17.06
N ILE A 139 -1.48 2.41 -16.98
CA ILE A 139 -0.59 2.44 -18.14
C ILE A 139 -0.71 1.12 -18.89
N GLU A 140 -1.36 1.17 -20.05
CA GLU A 140 -1.55 0.02 -20.94
C GLU A 140 -0.52 -0.02 -22.06
N THR A 141 -0.17 1.16 -22.59
CA THR A 141 0.60 1.34 -23.81
C THR A 141 1.89 2.14 -23.60
N MET A 142 2.80 2.05 -24.58
CA MET A 142 4.10 2.72 -24.50
C MET A 142 3.94 4.23 -24.59
N GLU A 143 3.00 4.68 -25.42
CA GLU A 143 2.65 6.08 -25.62
C GLU A 143 2.16 6.72 -24.31
N GLN A 144 1.30 6.01 -23.56
CA GLN A 144 0.85 6.47 -22.24
C GLN A 144 2.00 6.60 -21.24
N LEU A 145 2.92 5.62 -21.21
CA LEU A 145 4.09 5.69 -20.33
C LEU A 145 4.99 6.87 -20.68
N VAL A 146 5.25 7.08 -21.97
CA VAL A 146 6.06 8.20 -22.47
C VAL A 146 5.37 9.54 -22.20
N GLN A 147 4.04 9.63 -22.37
CA GLN A 147 3.27 10.83 -22.02
C GLN A 147 3.36 11.14 -20.53
N PHE A 148 3.23 10.13 -19.68
CA PHE A 148 3.39 10.29 -18.23
C PHE A 148 4.79 10.80 -17.86
N ILE A 149 5.85 10.21 -18.40
CA ILE A 149 7.24 10.63 -18.18
C ILE A 149 7.45 12.09 -18.63
N ASN A 150 6.97 12.44 -19.81
CA ASN A 150 7.05 13.82 -20.31
C ASN A 150 6.22 14.79 -19.47
N GLY A 151 5.08 14.33 -18.94
CA GLY A 151 4.25 15.06 -18.00
C GLY A 151 4.98 15.40 -16.69
N VAL A 152 5.86 14.51 -16.23
CA VAL A 152 6.73 14.80 -15.09
C VAL A 152 7.81 15.82 -15.47
N LEU A 153 8.46 15.67 -16.63
CA LEU A 153 9.51 16.60 -17.08
C LEU A 153 9.01 18.03 -17.30
N ASN A 154 7.81 18.19 -17.85
CA ASN A 154 7.23 19.50 -18.14
C ASN A 154 6.47 20.11 -16.94
N GLY A 155 6.38 19.39 -15.81
CA GLY A 155 5.69 19.83 -14.60
C GLY A 155 4.16 19.81 -14.68
N SER A 156 3.56 19.14 -15.66
CA SER A 156 2.10 18.99 -15.77
C SER A 156 1.55 17.81 -14.96
N ALA A 157 2.38 16.83 -14.63
CA ALA A 157 2.00 15.72 -13.77
C ALA A 157 1.79 16.20 -12.33
N GLN A 158 0.77 15.66 -11.66
CA GLN A 158 0.51 15.97 -10.26
C GLN A 158 1.65 15.43 -9.38
N ALA A 159 2.39 16.33 -8.75
CA ALA A 159 3.38 15.96 -7.74
C ALA A 159 2.69 15.64 -6.42
N ASN A 160 2.95 14.45 -5.89
CA ASN A 160 2.57 14.04 -4.54
C ASN A 160 3.80 14.06 -3.62
N GLY A 161 3.60 14.13 -2.30
CA GLY A 161 4.70 14.16 -1.32
C GLY A 161 5.28 15.56 -1.07
N GLY A 162 6.59 15.63 -0.84
CA GLY A 162 7.33 16.85 -0.49
C GLY A 162 7.68 16.99 1.00
N ASP A 163 8.56 17.95 1.32
CA ASP A 163 9.13 18.15 2.67
C ASP A 163 8.34 19.10 3.58
N GLY A 164 7.16 19.54 3.13
CA GLY A 164 6.35 20.54 3.79
C GLY A 164 5.92 20.15 5.22
N PHE A 165 5.61 21.14 6.05
CA PHE A 165 5.23 20.93 7.44
C PHE A 165 4.05 19.96 7.61
N ILE A 166 3.05 20.05 6.71
CA ILE A 166 1.89 19.16 6.69
C ILE A 166 2.30 17.72 6.36
N GLN A 167 3.23 17.55 5.42
CA GLN A 167 3.79 16.25 5.07
C GLN A 167 4.61 15.65 6.22
N ARG A 168 5.34 16.48 6.99
CA ARG A 168 6.05 16.02 8.20
C ARG A 168 5.09 15.55 9.28
N ILE A 169 3.95 16.24 9.48
CA ILE A 169 2.91 15.76 10.40
C ILE A 169 2.28 14.46 9.86
N LYS A 170 2.01 14.37 8.56
CA LYS A 170 1.51 13.15 7.92
C LYS A 170 2.45 11.96 8.14
N ARG A 171 3.77 12.19 8.06
CA ARG A 171 4.83 11.20 8.37
C ARG A 171 4.71 10.69 9.80
N VAL A 172 4.67 11.59 10.78
CA VAL A 172 4.49 11.23 12.19
C VAL A 172 3.16 10.48 12.42
N ALA A 173 2.08 10.91 11.78
CA ALA A 173 0.78 10.26 11.90
C ALA A 173 0.76 8.85 11.28
N PHE A 174 1.40 8.65 10.14
CA PHE A 174 1.51 7.33 9.51
C PHE A 174 2.32 6.37 10.37
N ASP A 175 3.45 6.82 10.91
CA ASP A 175 4.29 6.02 11.81
C ASP A 175 3.54 5.67 13.11
N ALA A 176 2.82 6.64 13.69
CA ALA A 176 1.99 6.44 14.86
C ALA A 176 0.84 5.46 14.58
N ARG A 177 0.10 5.63 13.48
CA ARG A 177 -0.98 4.73 13.07
C ARG A 177 -0.48 3.31 12.86
N SER A 178 0.64 3.15 12.14
CA SER A 178 1.23 1.84 11.85
C SER A 178 1.70 1.16 13.14
N THR A 179 2.28 1.92 14.07
CA THR A 179 2.67 1.42 15.40
C THR A 179 1.45 1.00 16.21
N ILE A 180 0.41 1.84 16.28
CA ILE A 180 -0.83 1.53 16.98
C ILE A 180 -1.47 0.27 16.39
N MET A 181 -1.62 0.21 15.07
CA MET A 181 -2.24 -0.93 14.39
C MET A 181 -1.44 -2.22 14.60
N SER A 182 -0.11 -2.15 14.60
CA SER A 182 0.77 -3.28 14.91
C SER A 182 0.58 -3.77 16.36
N VAL A 183 0.53 -2.85 17.32
CA VAL A 183 0.33 -3.18 18.75
C VAL A 183 -1.07 -3.75 18.99
N PHE A 184 -2.10 -3.18 18.38
CA PHE A 184 -3.48 -3.67 18.48
C PHE A 184 -3.66 -5.06 17.84
N ARG A 185 -2.99 -5.31 16.71
CA ARG A 185 -2.98 -6.62 16.06
C ARG A 185 -2.24 -7.68 16.89
N SER A 186 -1.19 -7.27 17.60
CA SER A 186 -0.41 -8.16 18.45
C SER A 186 -1.14 -8.50 19.76
N SER A 187 -1.72 -7.48 20.40
CA SER A 187 -2.43 -7.57 21.68
C SER A 187 -3.40 -6.39 21.85
N PRO A 188 -4.70 -6.55 21.55
CA PRO A 188 -5.66 -5.45 21.58
C PRO A 188 -5.84 -4.83 22.98
N MET A 189 -5.83 -5.63 24.04
CA MET A 189 -5.94 -5.14 25.43
C MET A 189 -4.73 -4.28 25.85
N LEU A 190 -3.52 -4.68 25.46
CA LEU A 190 -2.32 -3.89 25.75
C LEU A 190 -2.28 -2.60 24.93
N GLY A 191 -2.74 -2.62 23.68
CA GLY A 191 -2.89 -1.42 22.85
C GLY A 191 -3.82 -0.39 23.50
N CYS A 192 -5.00 -0.82 23.97
CA CYS A 192 -5.94 0.04 24.70
C CYS A 192 -5.35 0.62 25.98
N PHE A 193 -4.58 -0.16 26.75
CA PHE A 193 -3.95 0.37 27.96
C PHE A 193 -2.84 1.38 27.64
N LEU A 194 -1.96 1.05 26.70
CA LEU A 194 -0.75 1.82 26.39
C LEU A 194 -1.07 3.18 25.74
N PHE A 195 -2.11 3.23 24.90
CA PHE A 195 -2.54 4.47 24.26
C PHE A 195 -3.80 5.10 24.90
N GLY A 196 -4.76 4.28 25.32
CA GLY A 196 -6.04 4.76 25.86
C GLY A 196 -5.96 5.31 27.28
N LEU A 197 -5.12 4.74 28.16
CA LEU A 197 -4.94 5.28 29.52
C LEU A 197 -4.32 6.69 29.51
N PRO A 198 -3.19 6.95 28.84
CA PRO A 198 -2.66 8.31 28.77
C PRO A 198 -3.60 9.28 28.05
N LEU A 199 -4.29 8.86 26.97
CA LEU A 199 -5.28 9.70 26.30
C LEU A 199 -6.48 10.02 27.21
N GLY A 200 -6.95 9.05 27.99
CA GLY A 200 -8.03 9.23 28.96
C GLY A 200 -7.66 10.19 30.09
N VAL A 201 -6.45 10.06 30.64
CA VAL A 201 -5.94 10.98 31.68
C VAL A 201 -5.83 12.40 31.13
N ILE A 202 -5.28 12.58 29.93
CA ILE A 202 -5.17 13.90 29.29
C ILE A 202 -6.55 14.48 29.00
N SER A 203 -7.48 13.68 28.47
CA SER A 203 -8.87 14.10 28.23
C SER A 203 -9.56 14.57 29.51
N LEU A 204 -9.41 13.82 30.61
CA LEU A 204 -9.96 14.19 31.91
C LEU A 204 -9.32 15.46 32.48
N MET A 205 -8.01 15.64 32.29
CA MET A 205 -7.30 16.86 32.68
C MET A 205 -7.78 18.07 31.87
N CYS A 206 -7.92 17.92 30.55
CA CYS A 206 -8.44 18.98 29.69
C CYS A 206 -9.90 19.30 30.02
N TYR A 207 -10.75 18.29 30.26
CA TYR A 207 -12.12 18.48 30.71
C TYR A 207 -12.14 19.24 32.04
N GLY A 208 -11.33 18.81 33.01
CA GLY A 208 -11.22 19.46 34.32
C GLY A 208 -10.77 20.92 34.24
N ILE A 209 -9.83 21.26 33.34
CA ILE A 209 -9.39 22.65 33.11
C ILE A 209 -10.51 23.47 32.44
N CYS A 210 -11.15 22.92 31.40
CA CYS A 210 -12.25 23.59 30.69
C CYS A 210 -13.47 23.83 31.59
N THR A 211 -13.77 22.90 32.52
CA THR A 211 -14.86 23.05 33.50
C THR A 211 -14.46 23.87 34.73
N ALA A 212 -13.18 23.99 35.05
CA ALA A 212 -12.70 24.79 36.17
C ALA A 212 -12.52 26.27 35.82
N GLU A 213 -12.25 26.62 34.55
CA GLU A 213 -12.17 28.01 34.09
C GLU A 213 -13.53 28.61 33.69
N SER A 214 -14.62 27.83 33.72
CA SER A 214 -16.00 28.29 33.44
C SER A 214 -16.86 28.46 34.68
N ASP A 215 -16.28 28.34 35.89
CA ASP A 215 -16.97 28.56 37.17
C ASP A 215 -17.01 30.05 37.58
N ASP A 216 -17.21 30.96 36.61
CA ASP A 216 -17.63 32.34 36.86
C ASP A 216 -19.03 32.61 36.29
N GLY A 217 -19.98 31.73 36.63
CA GLY A 217 -21.38 32.10 36.73
C GLY A 217 -22.34 31.22 35.92
N SER A 218 -22.76 30.12 36.53
CA SER A 218 -24.17 29.71 36.69
C SER A 218 -24.21 28.21 36.96
N ASP A 219 -24.19 27.88 38.26
CA ASP A 219 -24.93 26.74 38.78
C ASP A 219 -26.33 26.69 38.15
N ASP A 220 -26.84 25.47 37.92
CA ASP A 220 -28.18 25.08 37.43
C ASP A 220 -28.27 24.61 35.97
N MET A 221 -27.81 23.37 35.66
CA MET A 221 -28.61 22.54 34.73
C MET A 221 -28.51 21.01 34.87
N ASP A 222 -27.45 20.38 35.41
CA ASP A 222 -27.34 18.90 35.32
C ASP A 222 -27.60 18.11 36.62
N ALA A 223 -28.24 18.73 37.61
CA ALA A 223 -28.78 18.03 38.78
C ALA A 223 -30.18 17.40 38.54
N LEU A 224 -30.70 17.40 37.30
CA LEU A 224 -32.11 17.09 37.03
C LEU A 224 -32.40 15.72 36.36
N LYS A 225 -31.42 14.81 36.27
CA LYS A 225 -31.69 13.42 35.81
C LYS A 225 -31.41 12.37 36.88
N ARG A 226 -31.63 12.72 38.15
CA ARG A 226 -31.74 11.75 39.24
C ARG A 226 -33.05 12.02 39.98
N GLU A 227 -33.94 11.05 39.89
CA GLU A 227 -35.26 10.90 40.55
C GLU A 227 -36.50 11.32 39.75
N GLY A 228 -37.18 10.29 39.21
CA GLY A 228 -38.52 10.40 38.67
C GLY A 228 -39.00 9.18 37.86
N LEU A 229 -39.18 8.02 38.53
CA LEU A 229 -40.17 6.92 38.32
C LEU A 229 -40.44 6.45 36.86
N SER A 230 -40.32 5.17 36.48
CA SER A 230 -41.03 4.00 37.04
C SER A 230 -40.39 2.68 36.56
N ASP A 231 -40.53 1.65 37.40
CA ASP A 231 -40.32 0.22 37.09
C ASP A 231 -40.79 -0.16 35.68
N GLU A 232 -39.90 -0.69 34.83
CA GLU A 232 -40.14 -1.73 33.80
C GLU A 232 -38.78 -2.37 33.47
N GLU A 233 -38.21 -3.12 34.41
CA GLU A 233 -37.19 -4.14 34.16
C GLU A 233 -37.85 -5.49 34.38
N GLU A 234 -38.52 -6.07 33.37
CA GLU A 234 -38.93 -7.49 33.32
C GLU A 234 -39.59 -7.87 31.97
N GLU A 235 -39.04 -7.46 30.83
CA GLU A 235 -39.42 -8.01 29.53
C GLU A 235 -38.15 -8.09 28.67
N ASP A 236 -37.57 -9.29 28.53
CA ASP A 236 -36.67 -9.72 27.45
C ASP A 236 -36.04 -11.12 27.74
N GLU A 237 -36.66 -11.97 28.56
CA GLU A 237 -36.27 -13.40 28.73
C GLU A 237 -37.29 -14.40 28.17
N GLU A 238 -38.37 -13.95 27.50
CA GLU A 238 -39.42 -14.85 26.98
C GLU A 238 -39.36 -15.11 25.46
N GLU A 239 -38.35 -14.62 24.72
CA GLU A 239 -38.26 -14.85 23.27
C GLU A 239 -37.48 -16.12 22.85
N GLU A 240 -36.79 -16.84 23.75
CA GLU A 240 -36.01 -18.03 23.39
C GLU A 240 -36.73 -19.39 23.55
N GLU A 241 -37.91 -19.47 24.19
CA GLU A 241 -38.61 -20.76 24.37
C GLU A 241 -39.64 -21.11 23.27
N ASP A 242 -40.02 -20.16 22.40
CA ASP A 242 -41.04 -20.39 21.35
C ASP A 242 -40.48 -20.85 20.00
N GLU A 243 -39.18 -20.70 19.73
CA GLU A 243 -38.56 -21.19 18.47
C GLU A 243 -38.25 -22.69 18.48
N GLU A 244 -38.06 -23.32 19.66
CA GLU A 244 -37.77 -24.77 19.75
C GLU A 244 -39.01 -25.67 19.58
N ARG A 245 -40.22 -25.15 19.84
CA ARG A 245 -41.47 -25.90 19.64
C ARG A 245 -42.00 -25.88 18.22
N GLN A 246 -41.56 -24.96 17.37
CA GLN A 246 -41.96 -24.93 15.96
C GLN A 246 -41.13 -25.86 15.06
N ARG A 247 -39.93 -26.29 15.49
CA ARG A 247 -39.12 -27.25 14.72
C ARG A 247 -39.51 -28.72 14.88
N THR A 248 -40.36 -29.06 15.85
CA THR A 248 -40.73 -30.46 16.16
C THR A 248 -42.10 -30.89 15.64
N ALA A 249 -42.86 -30.00 14.98
CA ALA A 249 -44.23 -30.26 14.55
C ALA A 249 -44.45 -30.41 13.03
N GLU A 250 -43.43 -30.26 12.18
CA GLU A 250 -43.57 -30.27 10.71
C GLU A 250 -43.06 -31.55 9.97
N LEU A 251 -42.71 -32.65 10.66
CA LEU A 251 -42.06 -33.81 10.00
C LEU A 251 -42.64 -35.22 10.23
N GLU A 252 -43.90 -35.38 10.63
CA GLU A 252 -44.61 -36.68 10.48
C GLU A 252 -46.02 -36.43 9.93
N GLY A 253 -46.23 -36.50 8.61
CA GLY A 253 -46.59 -37.70 7.81
C GLY A 253 -47.86 -37.38 6.96
N PRO A 254 -48.37 -38.21 6.02
CA PRO A 254 -48.09 -39.64 5.79
C PRO A 254 -47.94 -40.12 4.31
N GLU A 255 -47.36 -41.33 4.18
CA GLU A 255 -47.73 -42.50 3.35
C GLU A 255 -47.73 -42.50 1.78
N ASP A 256 -46.82 -43.34 1.23
CA ASP A 256 -47.06 -44.51 0.33
C ASP A 256 -46.42 -44.62 -1.09
N GLU A 257 -45.80 -45.82 -1.30
CA GLU A 257 -45.45 -46.60 -2.52
C GLU A 257 -44.30 -46.09 -3.44
N GLU A 258 -43.29 -46.85 -3.92
CA GLU A 258 -43.15 -48.26 -4.34
C GLU A 258 -41.65 -48.64 -4.61
N ASN A 259 -41.25 -49.91 -4.41
CA ASN A 259 -40.17 -50.74 -5.06
C ASN A 259 -38.67 -50.31 -4.95
N GLU A 260 -37.63 -51.17 -4.84
CA GLU A 260 -37.37 -52.57 -5.23
C GLU A 260 -36.45 -53.35 -4.24
N GLU A 261 -36.52 -54.66 -4.44
CA GLU A 261 -35.82 -55.87 -3.94
C GLU A 261 -34.34 -55.79 -3.54
N ASP A 262 -33.94 -56.54 -2.50
CA ASP A 262 -32.84 -57.52 -2.61
C ASP A 262 -32.77 -58.53 -1.43
N ASP A 263 -32.95 -59.80 -1.81
CA ASP A 263 -32.27 -61.05 -1.42
C ASP A 263 -32.20 -61.58 0.04
N ALA A 264 -33.07 -62.57 0.28
CA ALA A 264 -32.88 -63.94 0.79
C ALA A 264 -32.00 -64.30 2.02
N GLY A 265 -32.61 -65.12 2.90
CA GLY A 265 -31.93 -66.20 3.67
C GLY A 265 -32.36 -66.29 5.15
N GLU A 266 -33.55 -66.80 5.50
CA GLU A 266 -33.92 -68.21 5.77
C GLU A 266 -33.98 -68.58 7.29
N LYS A 267 -35.24 -68.75 7.78
CA LYS A 267 -35.85 -69.70 8.78
C LYS A 267 -35.22 -69.86 10.19
N ASP A 268 -35.95 -70.06 11.30
CA ASP A 268 -37.22 -70.77 11.59
C ASP A 268 -37.80 -70.34 12.99
N PRO A 269 -39.08 -70.63 13.36
CA PRO A 269 -39.78 -70.09 14.54
C PRO A 269 -40.07 -71.09 15.70
N GLU A 270 -40.83 -70.60 16.70
CA GLU A 270 -41.51 -71.28 17.84
C GLU A 270 -40.65 -71.63 19.09
N GLU A 271 -41.07 -71.51 20.35
CA GLU A 271 -42.39 -71.48 21.03
C GLU A 271 -42.32 -70.64 22.35
N LYS A 272 -43.42 -70.04 22.83
CA LYS A 272 -44.31 -70.58 23.90
C LYS A 272 -45.24 -69.55 24.60
N LYS A 273 -46.52 -69.96 24.66
CA LYS A 273 -47.62 -69.71 25.63
C LYS A 273 -48.39 -68.38 25.56
N THR A 274 -49.66 -68.33 25.11
CA THR A 274 -50.95 -68.84 25.70
C THR A 274 -51.19 -68.32 27.12
N ASP A 275 -52.31 -67.71 27.48
CA ASP A 275 -53.72 -67.88 27.07
C ASP A 275 -54.42 -66.51 27.06
#